data_AF-A0A068SDF4-F1
#
_entry.id   AF-A0A068SDF4-F1
#
_cell.length_a   1.000
_cell.length_b   1.000
_cell.length_c   1.000
_cell.angle_alpha   90.00
_cell.angle_beta   90.00
_cell.angle_gamma   90.00
#
_symmetry.space_group_name_H-M   'P 1'
#
loop_
_entity.id
_entity.type
_entity.pdbx_description
1 polymer ?
#
loop_
_entity_poly.entity_id
_entity_poly.type
_entity_poly.pdbx_seq_one_letter_code
_entity_poly.pdbx_strand_id
1 'polypeptide(L)'
;MATFVCDPCRLSFSSQRLLSSHNSQKHRDYAHATCHDGTELCLRRSNGSFTCICSDDKTFDSIGGFRKHFQNGKCPILKDVKFYGEQDVHESEDDTEISDEELGLEQIPAARKLTNDHSHGIPSDWSTIKETKREYDHAVLHACSATDYRPDEQKRLLTIMDSYHLRPLSLCSSNDDVERNALTHETHLQSLHESSTIVTATAPKKRKLEPDTSTTRMEASLYSALISAKNTKSLMIPWRCFSIKPQKPKNAIKFTLTTSAFNESTNDIRTRPYTVFTLCEYDNANEDSNYRVGSLLLQQVANSMLKGIEVIDIKTIHHLRSKMKKGDMLQHFDEIIDLLGDKKSVNIIANNDLNDILQRIASSLSPQLTKAN
;
A
#
# COMPACT_ATOMS: atom_id res chain seq x y z
N MET A 1 18.12 -45.28 10.75
CA MET A 1 16.75 -44.91 10.30
C MET A 1 16.83 -43.49 9.78
N ALA A 2 16.29 -43.20 8.59
CA ALA A 2 16.24 -41.83 8.09
C ALA A 2 15.31 -41.01 9.01
N THR A 3 15.78 -39.84 9.44
CA THR A 3 15.01 -38.88 10.25
C THR A 3 14.65 -37.69 9.37
N PHE A 4 13.38 -37.32 9.35
CA PHE A 4 12.88 -36.18 8.58
C PHE A 4 12.71 -34.99 9.53
N VAL A 5 13.24 -33.82 9.18
CA VAL A 5 13.21 -32.64 10.07
C VAL A 5 12.33 -31.56 9.45
N CYS A 6 11.46 -30.96 10.25
CA CYS A 6 10.72 -29.76 9.85
C CYS A 6 11.62 -28.54 9.99
N ASP A 7 11.87 -27.80 8.91
CA ASP A 7 12.77 -26.65 8.94
C ASP A 7 12.31 -25.52 9.87
N PRO A 8 11.03 -25.08 9.85
CA PRO A 8 10.55 -24.06 10.77
C PRO A 8 10.64 -24.42 12.25
N CYS A 9 10.24 -25.64 12.63
CA CYS A 9 10.15 -26.06 14.03
C CYS A 9 11.38 -26.80 14.56
N ARG A 10 12.29 -27.25 13.69
CA ARG A 10 13.40 -28.16 13.99
C ARG A 10 12.98 -29.47 14.67
N LEU A 11 11.72 -29.88 14.50
CA LEU A 11 11.18 -31.14 15.03
C LEU A 11 11.52 -32.30 14.09
N SER A 12 11.88 -33.45 14.67
CA SER A 12 12.22 -34.66 13.95
C SER A 12 11.04 -35.64 13.89
N PHE A 13 10.85 -36.27 12.73
CA PHE A 13 9.77 -37.21 12.44
C PHE A 13 10.34 -38.53 11.92
N SER A 14 9.67 -39.63 12.26
CA SER A 14 10.07 -40.99 11.86
C SER A 14 9.69 -41.33 10.41
N SER A 15 8.88 -40.50 9.74
CA SER A 15 8.48 -40.69 8.35
C SER A 15 8.13 -39.37 7.66
N GLN A 16 8.31 -39.34 6.34
CA GLN A 16 7.94 -38.20 5.49
C GLN A 16 6.44 -37.87 5.58
N ARG A 17 5.58 -38.89 5.76
CA ARG A 17 4.13 -38.70 5.92
C ARG A 17 3.79 -37.89 7.16
N LEU A 18 4.47 -38.13 8.28
CA LEU A 18 4.25 -37.38 9.52
C LEU A 18 4.76 -35.93 9.39
N LEU A 19 5.91 -35.73 8.73
CA LEU A 19 6.40 -34.38 8.42
C LEU A 19 5.43 -33.60 7.53
N SER A 20 4.93 -34.22 6.46
CA SER A 20 3.96 -33.60 5.55
C SER A 20 2.66 -33.23 6.26
N SER A 21 2.16 -34.12 7.13
CA SER A 21 0.99 -33.86 7.97
C SER A 21 1.25 -32.68 8.92
N HIS A 22 2.40 -32.66 9.60
CA HIS A 22 2.80 -31.55 10.46
C HIS A 22 2.82 -30.22 9.70
N ASN A 23 3.50 -30.16 8.55
CA ASN A 23 3.61 -28.96 7.73
C ASN A 23 2.23 -28.47 7.30
N SER A 24 1.37 -29.38 6.84
CA SER A 24 0.00 -29.02 6.44
C SER A 24 -0.85 -28.44 7.57
N GLN A 25 -0.59 -28.81 8.83
CA GLN A 25 -1.41 -28.40 9.99
C GLN A 25 -0.85 -27.17 10.72
N LYS A 26 0.48 -26.99 10.67
CA LYS A 26 1.21 -26.00 11.48
C LYS A 26 1.85 -24.87 10.68
N HIS A 27 2.04 -25.03 9.36
CA HIS A 27 2.78 -24.06 8.52
C HIS A 27 1.97 -23.49 7.35
N ARG A 28 0.63 -23.55 7.42
CA ARG A 28 -0.21 -22.70 6.55
C ARG A 28 -0.63 -21.48 7.34
N ASP A 29 -0.14 -20.32 6.91
CA ASP A 29 -0.27 -19.07 7.64
C ASP A 29 -1.46 -18.22 7.20
N TYR A 30 -2.06 -18.55 6.05
CA TYR A 30 -3.19 -17.82 5.50
C TYR A 30 -4.41 -18.73 5.35
N ALA A 31 -5.58 -18.15 5.53
CA ALA A 31 -6.85 -18.80 5.25
C ALA A 31 -7.84 -17.81 4.62
N HIS A 32 -8.40 -18.17 3.47
CA HIS A 32 -9.57 -17.46 2.93
C HIS A 32 -10.83 -18.07 3.51
N ALA A 33 -11.62 -17.24 4.16
CA ALA A 33 -12.87 -17.62 4.79
C ALA A 33 -14.05 -16.93 4.10
N THR A 34 -15.12 -17.66 3.88
CA THR A 34 -16.39 -17.11 3.39
C THR A 34 -17.38 -17.09 4.54
N CYS A 35 -17.98 -15.95 4.79
CA CYS A 35 -19.00 -15.76 5.82
C CYS A 35 -20.37 -16.24 5.35
N HIS A 36 -21.31 -16.41 6.29
CA HIS A 36 -22.69 -16.81 5.96
C HIS A 36 -23.44 -15.78 5.09
N ASP A 37 -23.07 -14.51 5.18
CA ASP A 37 -23.61 -13.40 4.37
C ASP A 37 -22.97 -13.30 2.97
N GLY A 38 -21.96 -14.13 2.67
CA GLY A 38 -21.21 -14.10 1.41
C GLY A 38 -19.94 -13.23 1.45
N THR A 39 -19.65 -12.56 2.56
CA THR A 39 -18.42 -11.76 2.71
C THR A 39 -17.19 -12.66 2.71
N GLU A 40 -16.17 -12.31 1.93
CA GLU A 40 -14.88 -13.00 1.91
C GLU A 40 -13.85 -12.29 2.79
N LEU A 41 -13.09 -13.06 3.56
CA LEU A 41 -12.10 -12.56 4.51
C LEU A 41 -10.80 -13.35 4.37
N CYS A 42 -9.66 -12.65 4.45
CA CYS A 42 -8.36 -13.28 4.60
C CYS A 42 -7.93 -13.25 6.07
N LEU A 43 -7.76 -14.43 6.66
CA LEU A 43 -7.32 -14.62 8.04
C LEU A 43 -5.84 -15.00 8.04
N ARG A 44 -5.04 -14.26 8.80
CA ARG A 44 -3.63 -14.57 9.02
C ARG A 44 -3.43 -15.22 10.39
N ARG A 45 -2.60 -16.26 10.42
CA ARG A 45 -2.14 -16.87 11.66
C ARG A 45 -1.24 -15.89 12.42
N SER A 46 -1.57 -15.61 13.67
CA SER A 46 -0.79 -14.75 14.56
C SER A 46 -0.27 -15.57 15.75
N ASN A 47 1.02 -15.48 16.04
CA ASN A 47 1.67 -16.23 17.13
C ASN A 47 1.38 -17.75 17.07
N GLY A 48 1.38 -18.33 15.86
CA GLY A 48 1.15 -19.77 15.64
C GLY A 48 -0.33 -20.21 15.74
N SER A 49 -1.26 -19.29 15.93
CA SER A 49 -2.69 -19.61 16.13
C SER A 49 -3.61 -18.81 15.20
N PHE A 50 -4.73 -19.44 14.80
CA PHE A 50 -5.82 -18.72 14.14
C PHE A 50 -6.82 -18.24 15.18
N THR A 51 -7.24 -16.99 15.09
CA THR A 51 -8.30 -16.41 15.94
C THR A 51 -9.59 -16.34 15.13
N CYS A 52 -10.70 -16.83 15.70
CA CYS A 52 -12.01 -16.72 15.06
C CYS A 52 -12.55 -15.29 15.23
N ILE A 53 -13.04 -14.69 14.14
CA ILE A 53 -13.75 -13.40 14.19
C ILE A 53 -15.07 -13.44 14.99
N CYS A 54 -15.56 -14.64 15.29
CA CYS A 54 -16.77 -14.85 16.08
C CYS A 54 -16.60 -14.58 17.57
N SER A 55 -15.36 -14.56 18.08
CA SER A 55 -15.02 -14.28 19.48
C SER A 55 -13.51 -14.20 19.62
N ASP A 56 -13.01 -13.11 20.21
CA ASP A 56 -11.58 -12.88 20.42
C ASP A 56 -10.92 -13.94 21.31
N ASP A 57 -11.70 -14.62 22.15
CA ASP A 57 -11.21 -15.67 23.05
C ASP A 57 -11.00 -17.03 22.36
N LYS A 58 -11.50 -17.21 21.13
CA LYS A 58 -11.43 -18.49 20.41
C LYS A 58 -10.21 -18.53 19.50
N THR A 59 -9.12 -19.06 20.05
CA THR A 59 -7.86 -19.29 19.33
C THR A 59 -7.64 -20.78 19.06
N PHE A 60 -6.95 -21.08 17.95
CA PHE A 60 -6.73 -22.45 17.47
C PHE A 60 -5.30 -22.64 16.95
N ASP A 61 -4.51 -23.41 17.69
CA ASP A 61 -3.10 -23.71 17.38
C ASP A 61 -2.95 -24.67 16.18
N SER A 62 -4.04 -25.23 15.65
CA SER A 62 -4.02 -26.17 14.53
C SER A 62 -5.16 -25.90 13.57
N ILE A 63 -4.89 -26.16 12.28
CA ILE A 63 -5.90 -26.05 11.23
C ILE A 63 -7.07 -27.00 11.48
N GLY A 64 -6.80 -28.24 11.92
CA GLY A 64 -7.85 -29.19 12.28
C GLY A 64 -8.76 -28.68 13.40
N GLY A 65 -8.22 -28.01 14.41
CA GLY A 65 -8.99 -27.37 15.47
C GLY A 65 -9.89 -26.26 14.94
N PHE A 66 -9.32 -25.35 14.14
CA PHE A 66 -10.05 -24.26 13.50
C PHE A 66 -11.16 -24.77 12.56
N ARG A 67 -10.86 -25.82 11.79
CA ARG A 67 -11.82 -26.46 10.88
C ARG A 67 -13.01 -27.06 11.60
N LYS A 68 -12.76 -27.81 12.68
CA LYS A 68 -13.82 -28.38 13.53
C LYS A 68 -14.70 -27.31 14.16
N HIS A 69 -14.20 -26.10 14.38
CA HIS A 69 -14.99 -25.04 14.98
C HIS A 69 -16.14 -24.59 14.05
N PHE A 70 -15.88 -24.32 12.78
CA PHE A 70 -16.95 -23.91 11.85
C PHE A 70 -17.75 -25.10 11.28
N GLN A 71 -17.11 -26.26 11.02
CA GLN A 71 -17.82 -27.43 10.47
C GLN A 71 -18.86 -28.02 11.44
N ASN A 72 -18.64 -27.91 12.75
CA ASN A 72 -19.61 -28.37 13.75
C ASN A 72 -20.75 -27.36 13.98
N GLY A 73 -20.88 -26.32 13.13
CA GLY A 73 -21.89 -25.28 13.27
C GLY A 73 -21.71 -24.40 14.52
N LYS A 74 -20.53 -24.42 15.15
CA LYS A 74 -20.25 -23.60 16.36
C LYS A 74 -19.82 -22.18 16.03
N CYS A 75 -19.54 -21.88 14.77
CA CYS A 75 -19.22 -20.54 14.29
C CYS A 75 -20.49 -19.92 13.69
N PRO A 76 -21.01 -18.80 14.24
CA PRO A 76 -22.16 -18.13 13.66
C PRO A 76 -21.82 -17.26 12.44
N ILE A 77 -20.53 -17.03 12.17
CA ILE A 77 -20.08 -16.08 11.13
C ILE A 77 -19.51 -16.81 9.92
N LEU A 78 -18.62 -17.77 10.13
CA LEU A 78 -17.88 -18.43 9.05
C LEU A 78 -18.63 -19.65 8.51
N LYS A 79 -18.82 -19.69 7.19
CA LYS A 79 -19.46 -20.76 6.43
C LYS A 79 -18.44 -21.77 5.90
N ASP A 80 -17.36 -21.30 5.27
CA ASP A 80 -16.30 -22.14 4.71
C ASP A 80 -14.92 -21.48 4.88
N VAL A 81 -13.86 -22.29 4.91
CA VAL A 81 -12.47 -21.81 5.05
C VAL A 81 -11.50 -22.69 4.25
N LYS A 82 -10.75 -22.06 3.34
CA LYS A 82 -9.64 -22.65 2.57
C LYS A 82 -8.31 -22.14 3.12
N PHE A 83 -7.31 -23.01 3.26
CA PHE A 83 -6.01 -22.67 3.85
C PHE A 83 -4.92 -22.73 2.80
N TYR A 84 -4.01 -21.76 2.81
CA TYR A 84 -2.94 -21.61 1.82
C TYR A 84 -1.59 -21.49 2.52
N GLY A 85 -0.56 -22.10 1.93
CA GLY A 85 0.83 -21.84 2.31
C GLY A 85 1.33 -20.55 1.68
N GLU A 86 2.42 -20.00 2.21
CA GLU A 86 3.04 -18.77 1.69
C GLU A 86 3.53 -18.93 0.23
N GLN A 87 3.79 -20.16 -0.21
CA GLN A 87 4.14 -20.50 -1.60
C GLN A 87 2.93 -20.59 -2.54
N ASP A 88 1.71 -20.81 -2.01
CA ASP A 88 0.52 -21.03 -2.84
C ASP A 88 -0.12 -19.70 -3.32
N VAL A 89 0.37 -18.54 -2.85
CA VAL A 89 -0.25 -17.22 -3.08
C VAL A 89 0.18 -16.60 -4.43
N HIS A 90 1.14 -17.22 -5.14
CA HIS A 90 1.75 -16.65 -6.34
C HIS A 90 1.39 -17.33 -7.68
N GLU A 91 0.53 -18.34 -7.68
CA GLU A 91 0.13 -19.06 -8.90
C GLU A 91 -1.39 -19.04 -9.07
N SER A 92 -1.94 -17.94 -9.59
CA SER A 92 -3.27 -17.98 -10.19
C SER A 92 -3.43 -16.92 -11.28
N GLU A 93 -2.67 -17.07 -12.36
CA GLU A 93 -3.08 -16.62 -13.69
C GLU A 93 -2.75 -17.76 -14.68
N ASP A 94 -3.78 -18.19 -15.40
CA ASP A 94 -3.79 -19.07 -16.58
C ASP A 94 -2.87 -20.30 -16.61
N ASP A 95 -3.48 -21.50 -16.61
CA ASP A 95 -3.22 -22.46 -17.68
C ASP A 95 -4.38 -23.45 -17.82
N THR A 96 -5.03 -23.37 -18.97
CA THR A 96 -5.98 -24.35 -19.49
C THR A 96 -5.25 -25.18 -20.57
N GLU A 97 -5.47 -26.50 -20.55
CA GLU A 97 -5.26 -27.55 -21.58
C GLU A 97 -4.22 -28.65 -21.25
N ILE A 98 -4.68 -29.89 -20.95
CA ILE A 98 -4.78 -31.13 -21.81
C ILE A 98 -3.42 -31.87 -21.93
N SER A 99 -3.19 -33.19 -21.82
CA SER A 99 -3.97 -34.45 -21.93
C SER A 99 -3.27 -35.65 -21.22
N ASP A 100 -4.08 -36.68 -20.91
CA ASP A 100 -3.91 -38.15 -21.04
C ASP A 100 -2.69 -38.91 -20.46
N GLU A 101 -2.98 -39.83 -19.52
CA GLU A 101 -2.74 -41.29 -19.69
C GLU A 101 -3.44 -42.14 -18.60
N GLU A 102 -4.39 -42.97 -19.06
CA GLU A 102 -4.63 -44.41 -18.77
C GLU A 102 -4.34 -45.05 -17.39
N LEU A 103 -5.38 -45.61 -16.75
CA LEU A 103 -5.55 -47.05 -16.39
C LEU A 103 -6.45 -47.27 -15.15
N GLY A 104 -7.38 -48.24 -15.25
CA GLY A 104 -7.89 -48.98 -14.08
C GLY A 104 -9.40 -49.17 -13.98
N LEU A 105 -9.89 -50.28 -14.54
CA LEU A 105 -11.24 -50.84 -14.39
C LEU A 105 -11.66 -51.07 -12.93
N GLU A 106 -12.90 -50.69 -12.57
CA GLU A 106 -13.79 -51.54 -11.77
C GLU A 106 -15.27 -51.14 -11.97
N GLN A 107 -16.12 -52.15 -12.17
CA GLN A 107 -17.55 -52.07 -12.49
C GLN A 107 -18.42 -51.87 -11.23
N ILE A 108 -19.72 -51.54 -11.45
CA ILE A 108 -20.96 -51.78 -10.63
C ILE A 108 -21.85 -50.50 -10.57
N PRO A 109 -23.21 -50.55 -10.63
CA PRO A 109 -24.09 -50.86 -11.76
C PRO A 109 -25.06 -49.69 -12.11
N ALA A 110 -25.89 -49.91 -13.13
CA ALA A 110 -26.80 -48.95 -13.75
C ALA A 110 -27.81 -48.22 -12.85
N ALA A 111 -27.96 -46.90 -13.08
CA ALA A 111 -29.16 -46.15 -12.72
C ALA A 111 -29.48 -45.05 -13.76
N ARG A 112 -30.66 -45.20 -14.37
CA ARG A 112 -31.59 -44.20 -14.94
C ARG A 112 -31.04 -43.09 -15.86
N LYS A 113 -31.37 -43.23 -17.16
CA LYS A 113 -31.47 -42.14 -18.13
C LYS A 113 -32.40 -41.05 -17.60
N LEU A 114 -31.84 -39.87 -17.34
CA LEU A 114 -32.53 -38.59 -17.32
C LEU A 114 -32.00 -37.79 -18.51
N THR A 115 -32.88 -37.56 -19.47
CA THR A 115 -32.70 -36.61 -20.56
C THR A 115 -32.63 -35.22 -19.96
N ASN A 116 -31.48 -34.54 -20.09
CA ASN A 116 -31.35 -33.12 -19.79
C ASN A 116 -31.04 -32.37 -21.09
N ASP A 117 -32.10 -31.78 -21.62
CA ASP A 117 -32.12 -30.85 -22.74
C ASP A 117 -32.35 -29.48 -22.10
N HIS A 118 -31.29 -28.79 -21.67
CA HIS A 118 -31.35 -27.43 -21.11
C HIS A 118 -30.18 -26.59 -21.64
N SER A 119 -30.38 -26.06 -22.84
CA SER A 119 -29.73 -24.84 -23.32
C SER A 119 -30.23 -23.64 -22.50
N HIS A 120 -29.62 -23.40 -21.34
CA HIS A 120 -29.76 -22.10 -20.68
C HIS A 120 -28.83 -21.09 -21.34
N GLY A 121 -29.37 -20.39 -22.34
CA GLY A 121 -28.81 -19.14 -22.82
C GLY A 121 -28.73 -18.15 -21.67
N ILE A 122 -27.53 -17.64 -21.41
CA ILE A 122 -27.29 -16.51 -20.52
C ILE A 122 -28.04 -15.31 -21.12
N PRO A 123 -29.02 -14.71 -20.44
CA PRO A 123 -29.64 -13.48 -20.92
C PRO A 123 -28.58 -12.38 -20.85
N SER A 124 -28.12 -11.93 -22.01
CA SER A 124 -27.25 -10.78 -22.19
C SER A 124 -28.06 -9.50 -21.94
N ASP A 125 -28.50 -9.30 -20.71
CA ASP A 125 -29.20 -8.08 -20.30
C ASP A 125 -28.26 -7.14 -19.54
N TRP A 126 -27.34 -6.53 -20.30
CA TRP A 126 -26.43 -5.48 -19.83
C TRP A 126 -27.14 -4.20 -19.40
N SER A 127 -28.47 -4.09 -19.61
CA SER A 127 -29.25 -2.90 -19.25
C SER A 127 -29.47 -2.72 -17.74
N THR A 128 -29.14 -3.75 -16.93
CA THR A 128 -29.33 -3.72 -15.47
C THR A 128 -28.05 -3.36 -14.69
N ILE A 129 -26.89 -3.20 -15.35
CA ILE A 129 -25.70 -2.64 -14.68
C ILE A 129 -25.97 -1.17 -14.41
N LYS A 130 -26.46 -0.87 -13.19
CA LYS A 130 -26.57 0.50 -12.71
C LYS A 130 -25.18 1.10 -12.74
N GLU A 131 -24.96 2.03 -13.67
CA GLU A 131 -23.77 2.88 -13.72
C GLU A 131 -23.60 3.60 -12.39
N THR A 132 -22.87 3.00 -11.47
CA THR A 132 -22.45 3.65 -10.23
C THR A 132 -21.41 4.68 -10.63
N LYS A 133 -21.83 5.95 -10.66
CA LYS A 133 -20.90 7.06 -10.86
C LYS A 133 -19.81 6.94 -9.82
N ARG A 134 -18.54 6.91 -10.24
CA ARG A 134 -17.42 7.03 -9.30
C ARG A 134 -17.57 8.32 -8.50
N GLU A 135 -17.68 8.17 -7.19
CA GLU A 135 -17.70 9.30 -6.27
C GLU A 135 -16.28 9.88 -6.15
N TYR A 136 -16.20 11.18 -5.85
CA TYR A 136 -14.93 11.89 -5.71
C TYR A 136 -13.99 11.19 -4.70
N ASP A 137 -14.55 10.77 -3.57
CA ASP A 137 -13.84 10.07 -2.51
C ASP A 137 -13.21 8.76 -3.02
N HIS A 138 -13.93 8.03 -3.87
CA HIS A 138 -13.42 6.80 -4.46
C HIS A 138 -12.23 7.05 -5.39
N ALA A 139 -12.20 8.18 -6.11
CA ALA A 139 -11.05 8.56 -6.93
C ALA A 139 -9.82 8.90 -6.07
N VAL A 140 -10.03 9.56 -4.92
CA VAL A 140 -8.95 9.85 -3.96
C VAL A 140 -8.42 8.57 -3.34
N LEU A 141 -9.30 7.68 -2.87
CA LEU A 141 -8.91 6.38 -2.30
C LEU A 141 -8.16 5.53 -3.31
N HIS A 142 -8.62 5.49 -4.56
CA HIS A 142 -7.95 4.74 -5.63
C HIS A 142 -6.58 5.33 -6.01
N ALA A 143 -6.43 6.67 -5.97
CA ALA A 143 -5.12 7.31 -6.19
C ALA A 143 -4.11 6.97 -5.08
N CYS A 144 -4.59 6.66 -3.88
CA CYS A 144 -3.77 6.27 -2.73
C CYS A 144 -3.66 4.75 -2.52
N SER A 145 -4.23 3.92 -3.40
CA SER A 145 -4.35 2.46 -3.22
C SER A 145 -4.96 2.08 -1.86
N ALA A 146 -5.98 2.82 -1.42
CA ALA A 146 -6.60 2.72 -0.11
C ALA A 146 -8.07 2.28 -0.17
N THR A 147 -8.51 1.66 -1.27
CA THR A 147 -9.88 1.15 -1.45
C THR A 147 -10.22 0.05 -0.46
N ASP A 148 -9.22 -0.70 -0.01
CA ASP A 148 -9.40 -1.86 0.89
C ASP A 148 -9.17 -1.51 2.36
N TYR A 149 -8.92 -0.23 2.67
CA TYR A 149 -8.72 0.24 4.05
C TYR A 149 -10.02 0.15 4.84
N ARG A 150 -9.93 0.12 6.18
CA ARG A 150 -11.14 0.17 7.01
C ARG A 150 -11.87 1.52 6.81
N PRO A 151 -13.19 1.59 6.95
CA PRO A 151 -13.95 2.82 6.71
C PRO A 151 -13.48 4.04 7.52
N ASP A 152 -13.02 3.82 8.75
CA ASP A 152 -12.44 4.86 9.61
C ASP A 152 -11.08 5.35 9.10
N GLU A 153 -10.24 4.45 8.60
CA GLU A 153 -8.95 4.78 7.97
C GLU A 153 -9.15 5.51 6.64
N GLN A 154 -10.10 5.07 5.80
CA GLN A 154 -10.48 5.74 4.56
C GLN A 154 -10.94 7.18 4.84
N LYS A 155 -11.86 7.35 5.79
CA LYS A 155 -12.35 8.68 6.20
C LYS A 155 -11.23 9.59 6.69
N ARG A 156 -10.28 9.03 7.43
CA ARG A 156 -9.12 9.76 7.93
C ARG A 156 -8.18 10.17 6.80
N LEU A 157 -7.91 9.28 5.85
CA LEU A 157 -7.11 9.58 4.66
C LEU A 157 -7.75 10.70 3.82
N LEU A 158 -9.06 10.63 3.58
CA LEU A 158 -9.80 11.68 2.87
C LEU A 158 -9.67 13.03 3.56
N THR A 159 -9.83 13.06 4.89
CA THR A 159 -9.65 14.29 5.70
C THR A 159 -8.24 14.87 5.55
N ILE A 160 -7.22 14.01 5.50
CA ILE A 160 -5.83 14.41 5.29
C ILE A 160 -5.67 15.00 3.88
N MET A 161 -6.14 14.32 2.83
CA MET A 161 -6.03 14.78 1.44
C MET A 161 -6.72 16.14 1.22
N ASP A 162 -7.91 16.32 1.79
CA ASP A 162 -8.64 17.60 1.75
C ASP A 162 -7.89 18.72 2.49
N SER A 163 -7.27 18.41 3.63
CA SER A 163 -6.46 19.37 4.41
C SER A 163 -5.23 19.86 3.65
N TYR A 164 -4.67 19.03 2.75
CA TYR A 164 -3.59 19.41 1.85
C TYR A 164 -4.06 20.04 0.53
N HIS A 165 -5.37 20.23 0.35
CA HIS A 165 -5.98 20.71 -0.88
C HIS A 165 -5.55 19.89 -2.12
N LEU A 166 -5.43 18.57 -1.93
CA LEU A 166 -5.15 17.63 -3.01
C LEU A 166 -6.45 17.23 -3.69
N ARG A 167 -6.43 17.26 -5.02
CA ARG A 167 -7.56 16.92 -5.89
C ARG A 167 -7.18 15.73 -6.77
N PRO A 168 -8.09 14.77 -6.99
CA PRO A 168 -7.86 13.68 -7.92
C PRO A 168 -7.80 14.19 -9.37
N LEU A 169 -6.94 13.53 -10.12
CA LEU A 169 -6.59 13.77 -11.51
C LEU A 169 -6.56 12.40 -12.18
N SER A 170 -7.17 12.30 -13.35
CA SER A 170 -7.07 11.11 -14.20
C SER A 170 -5.98 11.31 -15.24
N LEU A 171 -5.04 10.37 -15.32
CA LEU A 171 -3.98 10.33 -16.32
C LEU A 171 -4.25 9.16 -17.27
N CYS A 172 -4.60 9.48 -18.52
CA CYS A 172 -4.74 8.47 -19.57
C CYS A 172 -3.47 8.45 -20.42
N SER A 173 -2.84 7.28 -20.54
CA SER A 173 -1.77 7.05 -21.52
C SER A 173 -2.39 6.80 -22.89
N SER A 174 -1.86 7.40 -23.95
CA SER A 174 -2.32 7.13 -25.33
C SER A 174 -2.05 5.71 -25.79
N ASN A 175 -1.12 5.01 -25.13
CA ASN A 175 -0.61 3.73 -25.61
C ASN A 175 -1.25 2.54 -24.90
N ASP A 176 -1.74 2.71 -23.67
CA ASP A 176 -2.05 1.57 -22.81
C ASP A 176 -3.55 1.45 -22.48
N ASP A 177 -4.39 2.42 -22.86
CA ASP A 177 -5.81 2.53 -22.43
C ASP A 177 -6.04 2.42 -20.89
N VAL A 178 -4.96 2.42 -20.12
CA VAL A 178 -4.98 2.37 -18.66
C VAL A 178 -5.14 3.78 -18.11
N GLU A 179 -6.25 3.98 -17.39
CA GLU A 179 -6.49 5.16 -16.57
C GLU A 179 -5.71 5.04 -15.25
N ARG A 180 -4.79 5.97 -15.00
CA ARG A 180 -4.08 6.07 -13.72
C ARG A 180 -4.62 7.24 -12.92
N ASN A 181 -5.12 6.96 -11.72
CA ASN A 181 -5.53 8.00 -10.77
C ASN A 181 -4.29 8.60 -10.09
N ALA A 182 -4.21 9.92 -10.07
CA ALA A 182 -3.16 10.69 -9.41
C ALA A 182 -3.77 11.81 -8.56
N LEU A 183 -3.00 12.37 -7.64
CA LEU A 183 -3.40 13.54 -6.86
C LEU A 183 -2.54 14.75 -7.25
N THR A 184 -3.17 15.91 -7.36
CA THR A 184 -2.48 17.19 -7.60
C THR A 184 -3.04 18.28 -6.69
N HIS A 185 -2.22 19.25 -6.31
CA HIS A 185 -2.70 20.39 -5.52
C HIS A 185 -3.62 21.27 -6.37
N GLU A 186 -4.69 21.80 -5.77
CA GLU A 186 -5.72 22.58 -6.48
C GLU A 186 -5.14 23.75 -7.30
N THR A 187 -4.08 24.39 -6.81
CA THR A 187 -3.39 25.50 -7.53
C THR A 187 -2.70 25.07 -8.82
N HIS A 188 -2.37 23.78 -9.00
CA HIS A 188 -1.70 23.29 -10.20
C HIS A 188 -2.69 22.90 -11.31
N LEU A 189 -3.96 22.69 -10.97
CA LEU A 189 -5.00 22.38 -11.97
C LEU A 189 -5.21 23.55 -12.93
N GLN A 190 -5.13 24.79 -12.46
CA GLN A 190 -5.29 25.98 -13.30
C GLN A 190 -4.19 26.10 -14.36
N SER A 191 -2.95 25.75 -14.02
CA SER A 191 -1.80 25.84 -14.95
C SER A 191 -1.77 24.75 -16.02
N LEU A 192 -2.54 23.66 -15.84
CA LEU A 192 -2.58 22.55 -16.81
C LEU A 192 -3.51 22.82 -17.99
N HIS A 193 -4.31 23.88 -17.93
CA HIS A 193 -5.21 24.26 -19.02
C HIS A 193 -4.47 24.88 -20.22
N GLU A 194 -3.19 25.22 -20.08
CA GLU A 194 -2.37 25.92 -21.08
C GLU A 194 -1.35 25.01 -21.79
N SER A 195 -1.17 23.76 -21.36
CA SER A 195 -0.25 22.80 -21.99
C SER A 195 -1.01 21.76 -22.83
N SER A 196 -0.37 21.27 -23.92
CA SER A 196 -0.97 20.35 -24.90
C SER A 196 -1.27 18.94 -24.38
N THR A 197 -1.21 18.71 -23.07
CA THR A 197 -1.56 17.45 -22.43
C THR A 197 -3.02 17.50 -22.03
N ILE A 198 -3.83 16.54 -22.51
CA ILE A 198 -5.25 16.46 -22.12
C ILE A 198 -5.31 16.00 -20.65
N VAL A 199 -5.38 16.97 -19.75
CA VAL A 199 -5.61 16.74 -18.32
C VAL A 199 -7.07 17.01 -18.04
N THR A 200 -7.85 15.97 -17.78
CA THR A 200 -9.23 16.12 -17.34
C THR A 200 -9.30 15.99 -15.82
N ALA A 201 -9.75 17.05 -15.15
CA ALA A 201 -10.20 16.95 -13.78
C ALA A 201 -11.30 15.88 -13.69
N THR A 202 -11.22 15.02 -12.69
CA THR A 202 -12.18 13.93 -12.47
C THR A 202 -13.48 14.48 -11.89
N ALA A 203 -14.14 15.40 -12.60
CA ALA A 203 -15.53 15.71 -12.32
C ALA A 203 -16.37 14.47 -12.69
N PRO A 204 -17.45 14.16 -11.96
CA PRO A 204 -18.30 13.00 -12.26
C PRO A 204 -19.00 13.20 -13.61
N LYS A 205 -18.32 12.85 -14.70
CA LYS A 205 -18.81 13.01 -16.08
C LYS A 205 -19.42 11.70 -16.54
N LYS A 206 -20.74 11.71 -16.79
CA LYS A 206 -21.44 10.63 -17.50
C LYS A 206 -20.86 10.54 -18.91
N ARG A 207 -20.37 9.38 -19.36
CA ARG A 207 -20.02 9.15 -20.77
C ARG A 207 -21.17 8.41 -21.45
N LYS A 208 -21.62 8.91 -22.61
CA LYS A 208 -22.29 8.09 -23.63
C LYS A 208 -21.22 7.61 -24.60
N LEU A 209 -21.24 6.33 -24.96
CA LEU A 209 -20.50 5.78 -26.08
C LEU A 209 -21.13 6.32 -27.38
N GLU A 210 -20.34 6.97 -28.24
CA GLU A 210 -20.71 7.26 -29.62
C GLU A 210 -19.57 6.79 -30.55
N PRO A 211 -19.89 6.34 -31.78
CA PRO A 211 -18.98 5.60 -32.64
C PRO A 211 -18.11 6.51 -33.51
N ASP A 212 -17.02 5.91 -34.01
CA ASP A 212 -15.89 6.49 -34.72
C ASP A 212 -16.20 7.59 -35.75
N THR A 213 -15.52 8.74 -35.60
CA THR A 213 -15.12 9.57 -36.75
C THR A 213 -13.67 10.00 -36.62
N SER A 214 -12.92 9.69 -37.66
CA SER A 214 -11.50 9.92 -37.85
C SER A 214 -11.12 11.40 -37.69
N THR A 215 -10.24 11.69 -36.74
CA THR A 215 -9.57 12.99 -36.63
C THR A 215 -8.08 12.83 -36.96
N THR A 216 -7.63 13.66 -37.89
CA THR A 216 -6.31 13.69 -38.50
C THR A 216 -5.20 13.84 -37.46
N ARG A 217 -4.20 12.96 -37.57
CA ARG A 217 -3.02 12.80 -36.72
C ARG A 217 -1.90 13.73 -37.16
N MET A 218 -1.32 14.49 -36.23
CA MET A 218 0.00 15.11 -36.40
C MET A 218 0.96 14.50 -35.37
N GLU A 219 2.01 13.87 -35.87
CA GLU A 219 3.13 13.41 -35.05
C GLU A 219 4.11 14.57 -34.80
N ALA A 220 4.48 14.77 -33.54
CA ALA A 220 5.66 15.54 -33.17
C ALA A 220 6.49 14.68 -32.23
N SER A 221 7.74 14.40 -32.61
CA SER A 221 8.67 13.62 -31.78
C SER A 221 9.06 14.43 -30.55
N LEU A 222 8.79 13.86 -29.37
CA LEU A 222 8.88 14.52 -28.06
C LEU A 222 10.30 14.90 -27.63
N TYR A 223 11.33 14.48 -28.37
CA TYR A 223 12.73 14.54 -27.91
C TYR A 223 13.54 15.75 -28.39
N SER A 224 13.14 16.44 -29.46
CA SER A 224 13.93 17.55 -30.04
C SER A 224 13.44 18.96 -29.67
N ALA A 225 12.20 19.11 -29.19
CA ALA A 225 11.65 20.43 -28.81
C ALA A 225 12.02 20.86 -27.38
N LEU A 226 12.47 19.94 -26.51
CA LEU A 226 12.73 20.23 -25.09
C LEU A 226 14.14 20.78 -24.79
N ILE A 227 15.05 20.83 -25.77
CA ILE A 227 16.45 21.25 -25.55
C ILE A 227 16.74 22.67 -26.05
N SER A 228 15.88 23.25 -26.90
CA SER A 228 16.15 24.57 -27.52
C SER A 228 15.07 25.60 -27.23
N ALA A 229 14.91 25.97 -25.96
CA ALA A 229 14.25 27.22 -25.60
C ALA A 229 14.88 27.78 -24.32
N LYS A 230 15.86 28.66 -24.49
CA LYS A 230 16.32 29.56 -23.42
C LYS A 230 15.12 30.47 -23.06
N ASN A 231 14.53 30.24 -21.89
CA ASN A 231 13.49 31.03 -21.21
C ASN A 231 12.11 30.35 -21.08
N THR A 232 12.01 29.26 -20.32
CA THR A 232 10.78 28.94 -19.58
C THR A 232 11.10 28.30 -18.23
N LYS A 233 10.65 28.98 -17.16
CA LYS A 233 10.52 28.41 -15.82
C LYS A 233 9.24 27.57 -15.81
N SER A 234 9.30 26.40 -15.17
CA SER A 234 8.16 25.58 -14.75
C SER A 234 7.51 24.70 -15.82
N LEU A 235 8.05 23.49 -15.97
CA LEU A 235 7.31 22.24 -16.20
C LEU A 235 8.28 21.09 -15.94
N MET A 236 8.02 20.31 -14.89
CA MET A 236 8.86 19.19 -14.49
C MET A 236 7.99 18.11 -13.87
N ILE A 237 7.78 17.01 -14.59
CA ILE A 237 7.48 15.67 -14.06
C ILE A 237 8.17 14.68 -15.03
N PRO A 238 8.78 13.57 -14.58
CA PRO A 238 8.76 13.00 -13.22
C PRO A 238 10.13 12.94 -12.55
N TRP A 239 10.10 12.55 -11.27
CA TRP A 239 11.23 12.27 -10.38
C TRP A 239 11.91 13.49 -9.76
N ARG A 240 11.24 14.06 -8.76
CA ARG A 240 11.88 14.69 -7.60
C ARG A 240 11.13 14.32 -6.33
N CYS A 241 11.76 13.50 -5.50
CA CYS A 241 11.40 13.38 -4.10
C CYS A 241 11.78 14.68 -3.37
N PHE A 242 10.90 15.14 -2.49
CA PHE A 242 11.03 16.34 -1.63
C PHE A 242 11.47 17.63 -2.35
N SER A 243 10.50 18.50 -2.67
CA SER A 243 10.80 19.92 -2.91
C SER A 243 10.35 20.75 -1.71
N ILE A 244 11.29 21.13 -0.85
CA ILE A 244 11.10 22.23 0.10
C ILE A 244 11.44 23.52 -0.65
N LYS A 245 10.43 24.35 -0.95
CA LYS A 245 10.66 25.72 -1.44
C LYS A 245 10.19 26.72 -0.40
N PRO A 246 11.00 27.72 -0.03
CA PRO A 246 10.54 28.82 0.78
C PRO A 246 9.62 29.71 -0.07
N GLN A 247 8.33 29.75 0.26
CA GLN A 247 7.46 30.86 -0.09
C GLN A 247 6.77 31.37 1.17
N LYS A 248 6.86 32.69 1.39
CA LYS A 248 6.05 33.39 2.40
C LYS A 248 4.69 33.79 1.79
N PRO A 249 3.61 33.91 2.59
CA PRO A 249 3.41 33.33 3.92
C PRO A 249 2.14 32.46 4.00
N LYS A 250 2.25 31.33 4.70
CA LYS A 250 1.44 30.94 5.88
C LYS A 250 1.88 29.54 6.35
N ASN A 251 2.43 29.54 7.55
CA ASN A 251 2.92 28.50 8.48
C ASN A 251 2.28 27.09 8.38
N ALA A 252 2.48 26.35 7.30
CA ALA A 252 2.08 24.95 7.21
C ALA A 252 3.21 24.08 6.63
N ILE A 253 3.52 22.97 7.31
CA ILE A 253 4.38 21.93 6.75
C ILE A 253 3.63 21.28 5.59
N LYS A 254 4.20 21.33 4.38
CA LYS A 254 3.72 20.50 3.28
C LYS A 254 4.48 19.17 3.30
N PHE A 255 3.86 18.14 3.86
CA PHE A 255 4.32 16.77 3.66
C PHE A 255 3.77 16.28 2.32
N THR A 256 4.62 16.15 1.31
CA THR A 256 4.26 15.39 0.11
C THR A 256 4.64 13.94 0.35
N LEU A 257 3.67 13.13 0.76
CA LEU A 257 3.80 11.68 0.79
C LEU A 257 3.52 11.18 -0.63
N THR A 258 4.56 10.74 -1.33
CA THR A 258 4.39 9.98 -2.57
C THR A 258 4.19 8.52 -2.18
N THR A 259 2.98 7.99 -2.39
CA THR A 259 2.74 6.54 -2.34
C THR A 259 3.38 5.92 -3.58
N SER A 260 4.44 5.13 -3.39
CA SER A 260 4.97 4.31 -4.47
C SER A 260 3.91 3.28 -4.85
N ALA A 261 3.55 3.19 -6.14
CA ALA A 261 2.85 2.03 -6.66
C ALA A 261 3.67 0.78 -6.34
N PHE A 262 3.06 -0.23 -5.73
CA PHE A 262 3.74 -1.45 -5.31
C PHE A 262 4.06 -2.28 -6.55
N ASN A 263 5.33 -2.35 -6.96
CA ASN A 263 5.79 -3.33 -7.94
C ASN A 263 7.19 -3.85 -7.57
N GLU A 264 7.58 -5.01 -8.12
CA GLU A 264 8.82 -5.71 -7.78
C GLU A 264 10.06 -4.81 -7.95
N SER A 265 10.09 -4.02 -9.02
CA SER A 265 11.15 -3.04 -9.31
C SER A 265 11.21 -1.84 -8.36
N THR A 266 10.12 -1.47 -7.70
CA THR A 266 10.08 -0.39 -6.69
C THR A 266 10.29 -0.93 -5.27
N ASN A 267 10.33 -2.25 -5.08
CA ASN A 267 10.69 -2.89 -3.82
C ASN A 267 12.20 -3.10 -3.64
N ASP A 268 12.99 -3.04 -4.71
CA ASP A 268 14.44 -3.00 -4.58
C ASP A 268 14.89 -1.69 -3.93
N ILE A 269 15.52 -1.76 -2.76
CA ILE A 269 16.01 -0.60 -2.03
C ILE A 269 17.05 0.20 -2.84
N ARG A 270 17.70 -0.45 -3.82
CA ARG A 270 18.71 0.18 -4.70
C ARG A 270 18.09 1.06 -5.78
N THR A 271 16.82 0.84 -6.11
CA THR A 271 16.09 1.62 -7.13
C THR A 271 15.16 2.66 -6.49
N ARG A 272 14.94 2.58 -5.17
CA ARG A 272 14.15 3.56 -4.42
C ARG A 272 14.94 4.86 -4.27
N PRO A 273 14.34 6.02 -4.61
CA PRO A 273 14.98 7.28 -4.28
C PRO A 273 15.09 7.44 -2.76
N TYR A 274 16.24 7.92 -2.28
CA TYR A 274 16.43 8.31 -0.91
C TYR A 274 15.52 9.48 -0.57
N THR A 275 14.70 9.25 0.44
CA THR A 275 13.77 10.19 1.05
C THR A 275 14.11 10.33 2.52
N VAL A 276 13.46 11.25 3.23
CA VAL A 276 13.55 11.31 4.70
C VAL A 276 13.16 9.98 5.36
N PHE A 277 12.30 9.18 4.73
CA PHE A 277 11.87 7.88 5.26
C PHE A 277 12.85 6.75 4.97
N THR A 278 13.60 6.83 3.87
CA THR A 278 14.50 5.75 3.45
C THR A 278 15.96 6.04 3.80
N LEU A 279 16.32 7.30 4.07
CA LEU A 279 17.68 7.64 4.54
C LEU A 279 17.99 7.03 5.91
N CYS A 280 17.00 6.84 6.79
CA CYS A 280 17.23 6.13 8.04
C CYS A 280 17.51 4.62 7.86
N GLU A 281 17.23 4.07 6.68
CA GLU A 281 17.46 2.67 6.30
C GLU A 281 18.68 2.52 5.36
N TYR A 282 19.44 3.60 5.14
CA TYR A 282 20.61 3.55 4.26
C TYR A 282 21.78 2.82 4.92
N ASP A 283 22.06 1.60 4.43
CA ASP A 283 23.07 0.68 5.00
C ASP A 283 24.53 1.05 4.66
N ASN A 284 24.77 1.87 3.63
CA ASN A 284 26.13 2.23 3.21
C ASN A 284 26.74 3.42 3.96
N ALA A 285 26.00 4.05 4.87
CA ALA A 285 26.54 5.10 5.74
C ALA A 285 26.93 4.53 7.11
N ASN A 286 27.99 5.09 7.69
CA ASN A 286 28.38 4.85 9.08
C ASN A 286 27.13 4.84 9.98
N GLU A 287 26.92 3.75 10.74
CA GLU A 287 25.59 3.35 11.26
C GLU A 287 24.85 4.46 12.00
N ASP A 288 25.56 5.42 12.59
CA ASP A 288 25.03 6.57 13.33
C ASP A 288 25.46 7.93 12.75
N SER A 289 25.33 8.16 11.44
CA SER A 289 25.48 9.53 10.93
C SER A 289 24.41 10.43 11.56
N ASN A 290 24.81 11.63 11.99
CA ASN A 290 23.88 12.61 12.59
C ASN A 290 22.65 12.88 11.72
N TYR A 291 22.84 12.85 10.39
CA TYR A 291 21.76 13.04 9.43
C TYR A 291 20.79 11.84 9.39
N ARG A 292 21.29 10.60 9.53
CA ARG A 292 20.44 9.40 9.67
C ARG A 292 19.54 9.52 10.90
N VAL A 293 20.10 9.94 12.03
CA VAL A 293 19.35 10.17 13.27
C VAL A 293 18.30 11.28 13.11
N GLY A 294 18.66 12.38 12.44
CA GLY A 294 17.69 13.44 12.09
C GLY A 294 16.56 12.95 11.19
N SER A 295 16.86 12.07 10.23
CA SER A 295 15.87 11.42 9.38
C SER A 295 14.92 10.52 10.19
N LEU A 296 15.47 9.77 11.14
CA LEU A 296 14.70 8.89 12.03
C LEU A 296 13.72 9.67 12.92
N LEU A 297 14.11 10.86 13.41
CA LEU A 297 13.19 11.74 14.14
C LEU A 297 11.99 12.14 13.27
N LEU A 298 12.24 12.59 12.04
CA LEU A 298 11.16 12.97 11.12
C LEU A 298 10.25 11.79 10.76
N GLN A 299 10.83 10.59 10.57
CA GLN A 299 10.07 9.36 10.36
C GLN A 299 9.18 9.04 11.58
N GLN A 300 9.69 9.16 12.80
CA GLN A 300 8.91 8.93 14.02
C GLN A 300 7.78 9.94 14.22
N VAL A 301 8.02 11.21 13.93
CA VAL A 301 6.99 12.26 13.95
C VAL A 301 5.88 11.92 12.96
N ALA A 302 6.24 11.58 11.72
CA ALA A 302 5.27 11.20 10.70
C ALA A 302 4.48 9.94 11.08
N ASN A 303 5.15 8.91 11.59
CA ASN A 303 4.49 7.68 12.04
C ASN A 303 3.54 7.92 13.22
N SER A 304 3.91 8.80 14.16
CA SER A 304 3.03 9.17 15.28
C SER A 304 1.78 9.86 14.76
N MET A 305 1.95 10.82 13.84
CA MET A 305 0.84 11.49 13.16
C MET A 305 -0.07 10.50 12.43
N LEU A 306 0.48 9.55 11.66
CA LEU A 306 -0.30 8.53 10.96
C LEU A 306 -1.07 7.61 11.93
N LYS A 307 -0.52 7.32 13.11
CA LYS A 307 -1.20 6.55 14.16
C LYS A 307 -2.22 7.35 14.97
N GLY A 308 -2.32 8.66 14.74
CA GLY A 308 -3.22 9.54 15.51
C GLY A 308 -2.65 9.94 16.87
N ILE A 309 -1.34 9.74 17.04
CA ILE A 309 -0.61 10.17 18.22
C ILE A 309 -0.09 11.57 17.93
N GLU A 310 -0.72 12.57 18.54
CA GLU A 310 -0.42 13.99 18.32
C GLU A 310 0.73 14.50 19.20
N VAL A 311 1.41 13.61 19.92
CA VAL A 311 2.47 13.94 20.88
C VAL A 311 3.76 13.17 20.59
N ILE A 312 4.90 13.81 20.81
CA ILE A 312 6.21 13.16 20.81
C ILE A 312 6.75 13.07 22.24
N ASP A 313 7.24 11.89 22.62
CA ASP A 313 7.86 11.64 23.93
C ASP A 313 9.29 12.21 23.96
N ILE A 314 9.60 12.97 25.01
CA ILE A 314 10.94 13.53 25.24
C ILE A 314 12.00 12.43 25.38
N LYS A 315 11.64 11.27 25.90
CA LYS A 315 12.57 10.13 26.05
C LYS A 315 13.11 9.68 24.70
N THR A 316 12.25 9.68 23.69
CA THR A 316 12.62 9.33 22.33
C THR A 316 13.61 10.34 21.77
N ILE A 317 13.38 11.64 21.99
CA ILE A 317 14.27 12.71 21.54
C ILE A 317 15.64 12.61 22.24
N HIS A 318 15.67 12.41 23.55
CA HIS A 318 16.92 12.18 24.29
C HIS A 318 17.66 10.92 23.82
N HIS A 319 16.94 9.83 23.55
CA HIS A 319 17.53 8.60 23.03
C HIS A 319 18.18 8.84 21.67
N LEU A 320 17.49 9.49 20.74
CA LEU A 320 18.04 9.85 19.44
C LEU A 320 19.25 10.78 19.57
N ARG A 321 19.13 11.83 20.38
CA ARG A 321 20.22 12.77 20.66
C ARG A 321 21.47 12.05 21.20
N SER A 322 21.32 11.05 22.07
CA SER A 322 22.44 10.30 22.64
C SER A 322 23.28 9.53 21.62
N LYS A 323 22.72 9.23 20.45
CA LYS A 323 23.43 8.56 19.33
C LYS A 323 24.23 9.53 18.46
N MET A 324 24.02 10.84 18.63
CA MET A 324 24.59 11.84 17.75
C MET A 324 25.98 12.29 18.21
N LYS A 325 26.87 12.51 17.25
CA LYS A 325 28.17 13.16 17.45
C LYS A 325 28.00 14.68 17.36
N LYS A 326 29.05 15.44 17.71
CA LYS A 326 29.04 16.91 17.52
C LYS A 326 28.77 17.30 16.06
N GLY A 327 27.92 18.30 15.84
CA GLY A 327 27.62 18.86 14.53
C GLY A 327 26.27 19.60 14.50
N ASP A 328 25.93 20.23 13.38
CA ASP A 328 24.77 21.13 13.25
C ASP A 328 23.44 20.44 13.59
N MET A 329 23.29 19.16 13.21
CA MET A 329 22.07 18.41 13.55
C MET A 329 21.89 18.23 15.06
N LEU A 330 22.98 18.11 15.84
CA LEU A 330 22.90 18.00 17.29
C LEU A 330 22.33 19.29 17.90
N GLN A 331 22.71 20.44 17.36
CA GLN A 331 22.20 21.74 17.80
C GLN A 331 20.68 21.83 17.62
N HIS A 332 20.13 21.31 16.51
CA HIS A 332 18.68 21.26 16.32
C HIS A 332 17.97 20.37 17.36
N PHE A 333 18.58 19.25 17.77
CA PHE A 333 18.02 18.41 18.84
C PHE A 333 18.10 19.08 20.21
N ASP A 334 19.20 19.80 20.49
CA ASP A 334 19.34 20.59 21.71
C ASP A 334 18.26 21.68 21.78
N GLU A 335 18.00 22.38 20.68
CA GLU A 335 16.91 23.37 20.59
C GLU A 335 15.52 22.75 20.83
N ILE A 336 15.28 21.52 20.35
CA ILE A 336 14.01 20.80 20.64
C ILE A 336 13.91 20.47 22.13
N ILE A 337 14.99 20.00 22.75
CA ILE A 337 15.03 19.67 24.17
C ILE A 337 14.83 20.91 25.04
N ASP A 338 15.46 22.03 24.67
CA ASP A 338 15.29 23.31 25.35
C ASP A 338 13.85 23.82 25.22
N LEU A 339 13.22 23.65 24.05
CA LEU A 339 11.81 23.99 23.83
C LEU A 339 10.86 23.15 24.72
N LEU A 340 11.23 21.89 24.97
CA LEU A 340 10.48 20.98 25.83
C LEU A 340 10.59 21.36 27.32
N GLY A 341 11.76 21.82 27.77
CA GLY A 341 12.05 22.07 29.19
C GLY A 341 11.78 20.83 30.04
N ASP A 342 11.00 20.98 31.12
CA ASP A 342 10.66 19.87 32.03
C ASP A 342 9.46 19.01 31.57
N LYS A 343 8.92 19.26 30.37
CA LYS A 343 7.74 18.53 29.88
C LYS A 343 8.10 17.11 29.44
N LYS A 344 7.24 16.14 29.77
CA LYS A 344 7.42 14.73 29.35
C LYS A 344 7.12 14.51 27.86
N SER A 345 6.30 15.35 27.26
CA SER A 345 5.91 15.25 25.86
C SER A 345 5.60 16.63 25.28
N VAL A 346 5.64 16.73 23.96
CA VAL A 346 5.27 17.94 23.21
C VAL A 346 4.23 17.60 22.15
N ASN A 347 3.23 18.47 22.01
CA ASN A 347 2.27 18.37 20.92
C ASN A 347 2.97 18.65 19.59
N ILE A 348 2.76 17.77 18.62
CA ILE A 348 3.26 17.90 17.25
C ILE A 348 2.40 18.93 16.50
N ILE A 349 1.08 18.84 16.65
CA ILE A 349 0.12 19.73 15.99
C ILE A 349 0.07 21.06 16.75
N ALA A 350 -0.06 22.16 15.99
CA ALA A 350 -0.17 23.53 16.48
C ALA A 350 1.06 24.05 17.28
N ASN A 351 2.18 23.34 17.24
CA ASN A 351 3.43 23.79 17.83
C ASN A 351 4.32 24.43 16.76
N ASN A 352 4.23 25.75 16.62
CA ASN A 352 4.97 26.51 15.61
C ASN A 352 6.49 26.43 15.81
N ASP A 353 6.95 26.48 17.07
CA ASP A 353 8.39 26.46 17.38
C ASP A 353 9.01 25.11 17.03
N LEU A 354 8.34 24.00 17.41
CA LEU A 354 8.77 22.66 17.02
C LEU A 354 8.79 22.51 15.50
N ASN A 355 7.72 22.98 14.84
CA ASN A 355 7.60 22.94 13.39
C ASN A 355 8.78 23.65 12.71
N ASP A 356 9.14 24.85 13.17
CA ASP A 356 10.25 25.61 12.60
C ASP A 356 11.59 24.88 12.77
N ILE A 357 11.80 24.17 13.89
CA ILE A 357 13.00 23.33 14.07
C ILE A 357 12.97 22.11 13.13
N LEU A 358 11.84 21.41 13.03
CA LEU A 358 11.69 20.26 12.13
C LEU A 358 11.91 20.65 10.65
N GLN A 359 11.50 21.84 10.23
CA GLN A 359 11.78 22.38 8.89
C GLN A 359 13.27 22.63 8.66
N ARG A 360 13.98 23.14 9.67
CA ARG A 360 15.44 23.30 9.60
C ARG A 360 16.15 21.95 9.50
N ILE A 361 15.74 20.95 10.30
CA ILE A 361 16.24 19.58 10.19
C ILE A 361 16.03 19.03 8.77
N ALA A 362 14.82 19.14 8.22
CA ALA A 362 14.51 18.67 6.88
C ALA A 362 15.35 19.37 5.80
N SER A 363 15.59 20.67 5.96
CA SER A 363 16.46 21.45 5.06
C SER A 363 17.92 20.98 5.14
N SER A 364 18.42 20.69 6.34
CA SER A 364 19.77 20.15 6.58
C SER A 364 19.96 18.73 6.02
N LEU A 365 18.88 17.95 5.87
CA LEU A 365 18.92 16.62 5.25
C LEU A 365 18.99 16.67 3.71
N SER A 366 18.47 17.73 3.09
CA SER A 366 18.35 17.80 1.62
C SER A 366 19.67 17.57 0.86
N PRO A 367 20.82 18.15 1.25
CA PRO A 367 22.09 17.86 0.58
C PRO A 367 22.54 16.41 0.70
N GLN A 368 22.23 15.74 1.82
CA GLN A 368 22.59 14.33 2.02
C GLN A 368 21.70 13.40 1.21
N LEU A 369 20.40 13.70 1.15
CA LEU A 369 19.46 12.98 0.28
C LEU A 369 19.87 13.11 -1.19
N THR A 370 20.35 14.29 -1.61
CA THR A 370 20.81 14.52 -2.98
C THR A 370 22.10 13.77 -3.31
N LYS A 371 22.93 13.46 -2.31
CA LYS A 371 24.17 12.68 -2.50
C LYS A 371 23.94 11.17 -2.46
N ALA A 372 22.90 10.73 -1.73
CA ALA A 372 22.55 9.32 -1.61
C ALA A 372 21.81 8.82 -2.85
N ASN A 373 20.96 9.67 -3.45
CA ASN A 373 20.40 9.49 -4.78
C ASN A 373 21.47 9.75 -5.86
#